data_AF-A0AAD1X7F6-F1
#
_entry.id   AF-A0AAD1X7F6-F1
#
_cell.length_a   1.000
_cell.length_b   1.000
_cell.length_c   1.000
_cell.angle_alpha   90.00
_cell.angle_beta   90.00
_cell.angle_gamma   90.00
#
_symmetry.space_group_name_H-M   'P 1'
#
loop_
_entity.id
_entity.type
_entity.pdbx_description
1 polymer ?
#
loop_
_entity_poly.entity_id
_entity_poly.type
_entity_poly.pdbx_seq_one_letter_code
_entity_poly.pdbx_strand_id
1 'polypeptide(L)'
;MLPGYLKRDNVFIQQNEAELQDGYFSYQPGGDQRGFIGVERVDSRLSVQQDSLSTEIYRMQFVKDAQSKFYERRVFSLLEVTGNIGGLFEILEKTGAILVSLFSGKVFIFSILSKLYHVEESEGRYTNKISPFETEIKSKELAKCNYKNRISMHEIRNYTAQSLRSRDLFVNKAQKIMKRRLRYNWKISDFVYNFFHPLSTLLCFCCMRKNRLNAQKRMKLYSRGETKFINEFDAVQYAKSMRSLNTLISSLMDDKERFMIRYQKSNCISSSNKEEDPKDDTSNDVPSIFCGSKKQFHSQVIDNFMNEYKKEEWTDKDYRLLNGVLTNEHLTNQQLEELMDDREATNIYTDNDLVDISNVIPPKLARGEEAKFERVSSLSQVFHDS
;
A
#
# COMPACT_ATOMS: atom_id res chain seq x y z
N MET A 1 -28.45 -45.37 -78.97
CA MET A 1 -27.37 -44.66 -79.68
C MET A 1 -27.84 -44.41 -81.09
N LEU A 2 -27.58 -43.23 -81.66
CA LEU A 2 -27.91 -42.94 -83.05
C LEU A 2 -26.95 -43.72 -83.95
N PRO A 3 -27.43 -44.47 -84.96
CA PRO A 3 -26.56 -45.16 -85.90
C PRO A 3 -25.71 -44.13 -86.67
N GLY A 4 -24.40 -44.40 -86.80
CA GLY A 4 -23.45 -43.54 -87.52
C GLY A 4 -22.64 -42.54 -86.67
N TYR A 5 -22.82 -42.51 -85.35
CA TYR A 5 -22.01 -41.68 -84.46
C TYR A 5 -21.04 -42.53 -83.64
N LEU A 6 -19.76 -42.15 -83.67
CA LEU A 6 -18.71 -42.73 -82.83
C LEU A 6 -18.43 -41.78 -81.65
N LYS A 7 -18.66 -42.25 -80.42
CA LYS A 7 -18.26 -41.53 -79.22
C LYS A 7 -16.77 -41.77 -78.96
N ARG A 8 -16.00 -40.69 -78.90
CA ARG A 8 -14.56 -40.69 -78.60
C ARG A 8 -14.30 -40.00 -77.27
N ASP A 9 -13.68 -40.72 -76.35
CA ASP A 9 -13.24 -40.17 -75.06
C ASP A 9 -11.71 -40.19 -75.03
N ASN A 10 -11.09 -39.01 -75.03
CA ASN A 10 -9.65 -38.85 -74.87
C ASN A 10 -9.36 -38.56 -73.39
N VAL A 11 -8.74 -39.51 -72.72
CA VAL A 11 -8.35 -39.40 -71.30
C VAL A 11 -6.88 -38.98 -71.27
N PHE A 12 -6.63 -37.75 -70.82
CA PHE A 12 -5.29 -37.22 -70.66
C PHE A 12 -4.74 -37.65 -69.30
N ILE A 13 -3.71 -38.49 -69.35
CA ILE A 13 -3.03 -39.05 -68.19
C ILE A 13 -1.74 -38.27 -67.97
N GLN A 14 -1.58 -37.72 -66.77
CA GLN A 14 -0.40 -36.97 -66.36
C GLN A 14 0.38 -37.76 -65.30
N GLN A 15 1.70 -37.84 -65.48
CA GLN A 15 2.60 -38.38 -64.47
C GLN A 15 3.03 -37.22 -63.56
N ASN A 16 2.65 -37.30 -62.30
CA ASN A 16 2.95 -36.31 -61.29
C ASN A 16 3.95 -36.86 -60.29
N GLU A 17 4.68 -35.96 -59.65
CA GLU A 17 5.64 -36.30 -58.60
C GLU A 17 5.27 -35.52 -57.34
N ALA A 18 5.28 -36.19 -56.19
CA ALA A 18 5.11 -35.58 -54.90
C ALA A 18 6.38 -35.77 -54.07
N GLU A 19 6.95 -34.69 -53.55
CA GLU A 19 7.97 -34.75 -52.51
C GLU A 19 7.28 -34.66 -51.15
N LEU A 20 7.34 -35.77 -50.40
CA LEU A 20 6.75 -35.90 -49.07
C LEU A 20 7.84 -35.71 -48.02
N GLN A 21 7.76 -34.60 -47.29
CA GLN A 21 8.59 -34.35 -46.11
C GLN A 21 7.80 -34.76 -44.86
N ASP A 22 7.48 -36.06 -44.76
CA ASP A 22 6.73 -36.64 -43.63
C ASP A 22 7.66 -37.06 -42.46
N GLY A 23 8.98 -36.88 -42.62
CA GLY A 23 9.95 -37.19 -41.59
C GLY A 23 9.81 -36.30 -40.36
N TYR A 24 9.76 -36.90 -39.17
CA TYR A 24 9.73 -36.17 -37.89
C TYR A 24 10.97 -35.29 -37.67
N PHE A 25 12.09 -35.63 -38.32
CA PHE A 25 13.34 -34.90 -38.29
C PHE A 25 13.63 -34.30 -39.66
N SER A 26 13.73 -32.97 -39.73
CA SER A 26 13.97 -32.19 -40.94
C SER A 26 15.39 -32.29 -41.51
N TYR A 27 16.26 -33.11 -40.91
CA TYR A 27 17.67 -33.24 -41.29
C TYR A 27 17.96 -34.33 -42.31
N GLN A 28 16.95 -35.02 -42.84
CA GLN A 28 17.17 -35.96 -43.95
C GLN A 28 17.10 -35.20 -45.27
N PRO A 29 18.24 -34.92 -45.94
CA PRO A 29 18.22 -34.35 -47.28
C PRO A 29 17.58 -35.35 -48.24
N GLY A 30 16.50 -34.92 -48.89
CA GLY A 30 15.70 -35.72 -49.83
C GLY A 30 14.42 -36.24 -49.18
N GLY A 31 13.30 -35.56 -49.44
CA GLY A 31 11.99 -36.10 -49.08
C GLY A 31 11.67 -37.37 -49.88
N ASP A 32 10.71 -38.15 -49.39
CA ASP A 32 10.20 -39.32 -50.10
C ASP A 32 9.54 -38.85 -51.40
N GLN A 33 10.22 -39.05 -52.53
CA GLN A 33 9.65 -38.76 -53.84
C GLN A 33 8.72 -39.91 -54.26
N ARG A 34 7.44 -39.59 -54.45
CA ARG A 34 6.43 -40.53 -54.92
C ARG A 34 5.83 -40.06 -56.23
N GLY A 35 6.06 -40.83 -57.28
CA GLY A 35 5.35 -40.67 -58.55
C GLY A 35 3.91 -41.17 -58.40
N PHE A 36 2.95 -40.40 -58.92
CA PHE A 36 1.57 -40.85 -59.03
C PHE A 36 0.98 -40.44 -60.38
N ILE A 37 -0.01 -41.19 -60.83
CA ILE A 37 -0.67 -40.94 -62.10
C ILE A 37 -2.00 -40.25 -61.82
N GLY A 38 -2.19 -39.06 -62.38
CA GLY A 38 -3.43 -38.31 -62.30
C GLY A 38 -4.12 -38.24 -63.66
N VAL A 39 -5.45 -38.18 -63.66
CA VAL A 39 -6.21 -37.79 -64.84
C VAL A 39 -6.31 -36.28 -64.83
N GLU A 40 -5.69 -35.62 -65.80
CA GLU A 40 -5.73 -34.16 -65.89
C GLU A 40 -7.05 -33.69 -66.50
N ARG A 41 -7.45 -34.32 -67.60
CA ARG A 41 -8.64 -33.94 -68.36
C ARG A 41 -9.23 -35.14 -69.09
N VAL A 42 -10.55 -35.15 -69.23
CA VAL A 42 -11.27 -36.10 -70.10
C VAL A 42 -12.01 -35.29 -71.16
N ASP A 43 -11.59 -35.42 -72.41
CA ASP A 43 -12.26 -34.78 -73.54
C ASP A 43 -13.19 -35.78 -74.22
N SER A 44 -14.49 -35.63 -74.01
CA SER A 44 -15.52 -36.40 -74.72
C SER A 44 -15.95 -35.65 -75.98
N ARG A 45 -15.82 -36.30 -77.14
CA ARG A 45 -16.25 -35.76 -78.44
C ARG A 45 -17.11 -36.80 -79.19
N LEU A 46 -18.21 -36.35 -79.78
CA LEU A 46 -18.98 -37.16 -80.73
C LEU A 46 -18.47 -36.86 -82.14
N SER A 47 -18.05 -37.88 -82.86
CA SER A 47 -17.59 -37.77 -84.25
C SER A 47 -18.50 -38.56 -85.18
N VAL A 48 -18.84 -37.98 -86.33
CA VAL A 48 -19.57 -38.69 -87.39
C VAL A 48 -18.63 -39.70 -88.04
N GLN A 49 -19.05 -40.97 -88.08
CA GLN A 49 -18.25 -42.04 -88.64
C GLN A 49 -18.37 -41.98 -90.17
N GLN A 50 -17.31 -41.51 -90.82
CA GLN A 50 -17.30 -41.30 -92.28
C GLN A 50 -17.08 -42.62 -93.06
N ASP A 51 -16.69 -43.69 -92.35
CA ASP A 51 -16.35 -44.98 -92.91
C ASP A 51 -17.43 -46.02 -92.57
N SER A 52 -18.30 -46.31 -93.55
CA SER A 52 -19.56 -47.05 -93.40
C SER A 52 -19.40 -48.54 -93.04
N LEU A 53 -18.18 -49.06 -93.07
CA LEU A 53 -17.88 -50.47 -92.80
C LEU A 53 -17.35 -50.73 -91.38
N SER A 54 -17.03 -49.69 -90.61
CA SER A 54 -16.49 -49.87 -89.25
C SER A 54 -17.61 -50.01 -88.21
N THR A 55 -17.65 -51.13 -87.49
CA THR A 55 -18.66 -51.41 -86.44
C THR A 55 -18.28 -50.85 -85.07
N GLU A 56 -17.30 -49.93 -85.01
CA GLU A 56 -16.86 -49.32 -83.75
C GLU A 56 -17.90 -48.30 -83.28
N ILE A 57 -18.47 -48.52 -82.09
CA ILE A 57 -19.47 -47.63 -81.50
C ILE A 57 -18.82 -46.72 -80.42
N TYR A 58 -17.69 -47.15 -79.87
CA TYR A 58 -16.98 -46.45 -78.80
C TYR A 58 -15.47 -46.57 -78.94
N ARG A 59 -14.75 -45.46 -78.77
CA ARG A 59 -13.28 -45.44 -78.75
C ARG A 59 -12.79 -44.61 -77.56
N MET A 60 -12.07 -45.27 -76.66
CA MET A 60 -11.35 -44.59 -75.57
C MET A 60 -9.87 -44.53 -75.92
N GLN A 61 -9.27 -43.34 -75.86
CA GLN A 61 -7.84 -43.13 -76.09
C GLN A 61 -7.20 -42.54 -74.85
N PHE A 62 -6.14 -43.18 -74.38
CA PHE A 62 -5.32 -42.66 -73.29
C PHE A 62 -4.15 -41.90 -73.88
N VAL A 63 -4.07 -40.60 -73.60
CA VAL A 63 -3.00 -39.72 -74.07
C VAL A 63 -2.11 -39.38 -72.88
N LYS A 64 -0.85 -39.81 -72.90
CA LYS A 64 0.13 -39.39 -71.89
C LYS A 64 0.53 -37.95 -72.16
N ASP A 65 0.30 -37.05 -71.21
CA ASP A 65 0.81 -35.69 -71.28
C ASP A 65 2.32 -35.67 -70.99
N ALA A 66 3.05 -34.80 -71.69
CA ALA A 66 4.49 -34.66 -71.57
C ALA A 66 4.90 -33.79 -70.37
N GLN A 67 3.98 -33.00 -69.82
CA GLN A 67 4.24 -32.15 -68.66
C GLN A 67 4.01 -32.93 -67.37
N SER A 68 4.95 -32.85 -66.42
CA SER A 68 4.78 -33.38 -65.07
C SER A 68 4.51 -32.25 -64.09
N LYS A 69 3.56 -32.45 -63.17
CA LYS A 69 3.35 -31.53 -62.04
C LYS A 69 4.10 -32.02 -60.80
N PHE A 70 4.76 -31.08 -60.13
CA PHE A 70 5.47 -31.32 -58.89
C PHE A 70 4.65 -30.80 -57.71
N TYR A 71 4.41 -31.66 -56.72
CA TYR A 71 3.67 -31.36 -55.50
C TYR A 71 4.62 -31.45 -54.31
N GLU A 72 4.66 -30.40 -53.48
CA GLU A 72 5.45 -30.41 -52.24
C GLU A 72 4.52 -30.41 -51.03
N ARG A 73 4.70 -31.38 -50.14
CA ARG A 73 4.01 -31.42 -48.84
C ARG A 73 5.03 -31.33 -47.73
N ARG A 74 4.96 -30.25 -46.95
CA ARG A 74 5.73 -30.07 -45.71
C ARG A 74 4.83 -30.35 -44.52
N VAL A 75 5.20 -31.34 -43.71
CA VAL A 75 4.60 -31.55 -42.39
C VAL A 75 5.41 -30.78 -41.36
N PHE A 76 4.75 -30.18 -40.37
CA PHE A 76 5.43 -29.50 -39.28
C PHE A 76 6.37 -30.47 -38.56
N SER A 77 7.67 -30.20 -38.63
CA SER A 77 8.67 -31.02 -37.94
C SER A 77 8.64 -30.77 -36.43
N LEU A 78 9.08 -31.75 -35.64
CA LEU A 78 9.15 -31.61 -34.18
C LEU A 78 10.04 -30.42 -33.77
N LEU A 79 11.10 -30.17 -34.55
CA LEU A 79 12.04 -29.07 -34.31
C LEU A 79 11.41 -27.71 -34.61
N GLU A 80 10.62 -27.58 -35.66
CA GLU A 80 9.87 -26.35 -35.94
C GLU A 80 8.82 -26.08 -34.86
N VAL A 81 8.11 -27.12 -34.40
CA VAL A 81 7.16 -27.00 -33.30
C VAL A 81 7.87 -26.56 -32.01
N THR A 82 8.99 -27.21 -31.68
CA THR A 82 9.78 -26.87 -30.49
C THR A 82 10.39 -25.48 -30.58
N GLY A 83 10.86 -25.07 -31.76
CA GLY A 83 11.37 -23.73 -32.03
C GLY A 83 10.29 -22.66 -31.86
N ASN A 84 9.09 -22.91 -32.38
CA ASN A 84 7.94 -22.01 -32.22
C ASN A 84 7.49 -21.92 -30.75
N ILE A 85 7.46 -23.04 -30.03
CA ILE A 85 7.16 -23.07 -28.59
C ILE A 85 8.25 -22.32 -27.80
N GLY A 86 9.52 -22.51 -28.14
CA GLY A 86 10.65 -21.82 -27.52
C GLY A 86 10.58 -20.30 -27.74
N GLY A 87 10.29 -19.86 -28.96
CA GLY A 87 10.07 -18.44 -29.26
C GLY A 87 8.88 -17.85 -28.51
N LEU A 88 7.79 -18.59 -28.39
CA LEU A 88 6.63 -18.18 -27.59
C LEU A 88 6.98 -18.07 -26.10
N PHE A 89 7.78 -19.01 -25.56
CA PHE A 89 8.26 -18.96 -24.19
C PHE A 89 9.13 -17.73 -23.94
N GLU A 90 10.06 -17.41 -24.83
CA GLU A 90 10.93 -16.24 -24.70
C GLU A 90 10.13 -14.93 -24.72
N ILE A 91 9.11 -14.82 -25.60
CA ILE A 91 8.23 -13.67 -25.64
C ILE A 91 7.43 -13.54 -24.34
N LEU A 92 6.90 -14.65 -23.81
CA LEU A 92 6.17 -14.67 -22.53
C LEU A 92 7.08 -14.31 -21.36
N GLU A 93 8.31 -14.83 -21.33
CA GLU A 93 9.31 -14.54 -20.30
C GLU A 93 9.65 -13.04 -20.29
N LYS A 94 9.98 -12.46 -21.45
CA LYS A 94 10.28 -11.03 -21.57
C LYS A 94 9.09 -10.16 -21.19
N THR A 95 7.89 -10.53 -21.66
CA THR A 95 6.66 -9.81 -21.30
C THR A 95 6.37 -9.90 -19.81
N GLY A 96 6.57 -11.07 -19.21
CA GLY A 96 6.46 -11.32 -17.78
C GLY A 96 7.48 -10.51 -16.97
N ALA A 97 8.74 -10.45 -17.41
CA ALA A 97 9.79 -9.67 -16.78
C ALA A 97 9.48 -8.16 -16.79
N ILE A 98 8.97 -7.64 -17.92
CA ILE A 98 8.50 -6.25 -18.01
C ILE A 98 7.35 -6.01 -17.03
N LEU A 99 6.37 -6.92 -16.98
CA LEU A 99 5.25 -6.82 -16.06
C LEU A 99 5.74 -6.85 -14.60
N VAL A 100 6.58 -7.81 -14.20
CA VAL A 100 7.12 -7.89 -12.84
C VAL A 100 7.94 -6.64 -12.49
N SER A 101 8.73 -6.10 -13.43
CA SER A 101 9.50 -4.88 -13.23
C SER A 101 8.61 -3.68 -12.92
N LEU A 102 7.50 -3.50 -13.67
CA LEU A 102 6.54 -2.42 -13.44
C LEU A 102 5.83 -2.53 -12.08
N PHE A 103 5.57 -3.75 -11.60
CA PHE A 103 4.85 -3.98 -10.36
C PHE A 103 5.77 -3.96 -9.13
N SER A 104 7.00 -4.46 -9.24
CA SER A 104 7.87 -4.70 -8.09
C SER A 104 8.19 -3.42 -7.31
N GLY A 105 8.54 -2.33 -7.99
CA GLY A 105 8.84 -1.05 -7.35
C GLY A 105 7.63 -0.45 -6.62
N LYS A 106 6.45 -0.50 -7.25
CA LYS A 106 5.22 0.03 -6.67
C LYS A 106 4.75 -0.81 -5.49
N VAL A 107 4.82 -2.15 -5.58
CA VAL A 107 4.50 -3.08 -4.48
C VAL A 107 5.46 -2.91 -3.30
N PHE A 108 6.75 -2.66 -3.57
CA PHE A 108 7.76 -2.41 -2.55
C PHE A 108 7.48 -1.12 -1.77
N ILE A 109 7.36 0.02 -2.48
CA ILE A 109 7.02 1.31 -1.86
C ILE A 109 5.71 1.19 -1.10
N PHE A 110 4.72 0.51 -1.69
CA PHE A 110 3.45 0.25 -1.03
C PHE A 110 3.60 -0.53 0.28
N SER A 111 4.40 -1.61 0.29
CA SER A 111 4.68 -2.40 1.50
C SER A 111 5.28 -1.53 2.60
N ILE A 112 6.21 -0.64 2.23
CA ILE A 112 6.81 0.33 3.15
C ILE A 112 5.76 1.31 3.68
N LEU A 113 5.00 1.95 2.79
CA LEU A 113 3.98 2.93 3.18
C LEU A 113 2.94 2.34 4.13
N SER A 114 2.51 1.10 3.89
CA SER A 114 1.54 0.39 4.74
C SER A 114 2.06 0.10 6.17
N LYS A 115 3.39 0.02 6.34
CA LYS A 115 4.05 -0.22 7.62
C LYS A 115 4.40 1.06 8.35
N LEU A 116 4.80 2.11 7.61
CA LEU A 116 5.25 3.37 8.18
C LEU A 116 4.11 4.31 8.54
N TYR A 117 3.07 4.40 7.70
CA TYR A 117 2.08 5.46 7.80
C TYR A 117 0.68 4.96 8.18
N HIS A 118 0.00 5.76 9.00
CA HIS A 118 -1.43 5.59 9.33
C HIS A 118 -2.28 6.57 8.51
N VAL A 119 -3.49 6.18 8.13
CA VAL A 119 -4.43 7.08 7.44
C VAL A 119 -5.49 7.56 8.42
N GLU A 120 -5.69 8.88 8.43
CA GLU A 120 -6.79 9.49 9.17
C GLU A 120 -8.06 9.45 8.32
N GLU A 121 -9.07 8.72 8.83
CA GLU A 121 -10.39 8.69 8.21
C GLU A 121 -10.98 10.11 8.36
N SER A 122 -11.14 10.84 7.24
CA SER A 122 -11.79 12.13 7.28
C SER A 122 -13.16 11.90 7.87
N GLU A 123 -13.51 12.60 8.95
CA GLU A 123 -14.90 12.63 9.40
C GLU A 123 -15.69 13.09 8.18
N GLY A 124 -16.41 12.16 7.54
CA GLY A 124 -17.45 12.52 6.58
C GLY A 124 -18.24 13.60 7.28
N ARG A 125 -18.41 14.76 6.62
CA ARG A 125 -18.93 15.98 7.22
C ARG A 125 -20.30 15.67 7.81
N TYR A 126 -20.31 15.11 9.02
CA TYR A 126 -21.44 15.08 9.88
C TYR A 126 -21.57 16.56 10.18
N THR A 127 -22.49 17.18 9.45
CA THR A 127 -22.97 18.51 9.73
C THR A 127 -23.55 18.42 11.13
N ASN A 128 -22.65 18.50 12.12
CA ASN A 128 -23.00 18.76 13.48
C ASN A 128 -23.71 20.10 13.40
N LYS A 129 -25.04 20.04 13.38
CA LYS A 129 -25.87 21.09 13.96
C LYS A 129 -25.30 21.25 15.36
N ILE A 130 -24.39 22.21 15.50
CA ILE A 130 -23.81 22.61 16.77
C ILE A 130 -25.00 22.82 17.68
N SER A 131 -25.19 21.96 18.68
CA SER A 131 -26.22 22.20 19.66
C SER A 131 -25.78 23.47 20.40
N PRO A 132 -26.68 24.44 20.63
CA PRO A 132 -26.34 25.76 21.19
C PRO A 132 -25.78 25.74 22.63
N PHE A 133 -25.51 24.56 23.18
CA PHE A 133 -25.12 24.35 24.57
C PHE A 133 -23.64 24.65 24.86
N GLU A 134 -22.73 24.50 23.89
CA GLU A 134 -21.29 24.78 24.11
C GLU A 134 -20.95 26.29 24.11
N THR A 135 -21.81 27.14 23.55
CA THR A 135 -21.65 28.60 23.58
C THR A 135 -21.99 29.23 24.92
N GLU A 136 -22.74 28.55 25.79
CA GLU A 136 -23.19 29.12 27.08
C GLU A 136 -22.20 28.90 28.24
N ILE A 137 -21.24 27.98 28.08
CA ILE A 137 -20.24 27.69 29.12
C ILE A 137 -19.07 28.69 29.05
N LYS A 138 -18.66 29.12 27.84
CA LYS A 138 -17.55 30.08 27.67
C LYS A 138 -17.86 31.50 28.13
N SER A 139 -19.14 31.89 28.20
CA SER A 139 -19.53 33.23 28.69
C SER A 139 -19.63 33.33 30.21
N LYS A 140 -19.68 32.20 30.94
CA LYS A 140 -19.80 32.19 32.41
C LYS A 140 -18.45 32.09 33.13
N GLU A 141 -17.37 31.67 32.47
CA GLU A 141 -16.03 31.59 33.09
C GLU A 141 -15.28 32.93 33.10
N LEU A 142 -15.58 33.86 32.19
CA LEU A 142 -14.95 35.19 32.15
C LEU A 142 -15.41 36.16 33.25
N ALA A 143 -16.45 35.81 34.03
CA ALA A 143 -17.05 36.71 35.03
C ALA A 143 -16.62 36.45 36.48
N LYS A 144 -15.70 35.51 36.75
CA LYS A 144 -15.41 35.03 38.12
C LYS A 144 -14.00 35.22 38.66
N CYS A 145 -13.15 35.99 38.00
CA CYS A 145 -11.79 36.25 38.49
C CYS A 145 -11.69 37.63 39.17
N ASN A 146 -12.19 37.75 40.41
CA ASN A 146 -11.81 38.84 41.32
C ASN A 146 -12.16 38.52 42.79
N TYR A 147 -11.75 37.35 43.28
CA TYR A 147 -11.87 37.04 44.71
C TYR A 147 -10.52 36.64 45.31
N LYS A 148 -10.19 37.34 46.39
CA LYS A 148 -8.89 37.44 47.03
C LYS A 148 -8.69 36.28 48.00
N ASN A 149 -7.68 35.47 47.70
CA ASN A 149 -6.94 34.49 48.50
C ASN A 149 -7.37 34.27 49.96
N ARG A 150 -8.11 33.17 50.17
CA ARG A 150 -7.87 32.20 51.24
C ARG A 150 -8.26 30.84 50.70
N ILE A 151 -7.31 30.17 50.06
CA ILE A 151 -7.53 28.84 49.48
C ILE A 151 -7.78 27.88 50.63
N SER A 152 -9.04 27.50 50.83
CA SER A 152 -9.38 26.49 51.82
C SER A 152 -8.91 25.13 51.31
N MET A 153 -8.57 24.20 52.20
CA MET A 153 -8.28 22.79 51.86
C MET A 153 -9.37 22.13 50.99
N HIS A 154 -10.60 22.67 50.99
CA HIS A 154 -11.68 22.22 50.12
C HIS A 154 -11.54 22.67 48.66
N GLU A 155 -10.91 23.82 48.41
CA GLU A 155 -10.60 24.28 47.05
C GLU A 155 -9.46 23.49 46.43
N ILE A 156 -8.42 23.13 47.21
CA ILE A 156 -7.34 22.23 46.73
C ILE A 156 -7.93 20.88 46.31
N ARG A 157 -8.93 20.37 47.05
CA ARG A 157 -9.64 19.12 46.72
C ARG A 157 -10.49 19.25 45.44
N ASN A 158 -11.04 20.42 45.18
CA ASN A 158 -11.78 20.71 43.94
C ASN A 158 -10.84 20.91 42.74
N TYR A 159 -9.67 21.55 42.93
CA TYR A 159 -8.64 21.70 41.89
C TYR A 159 -8.02 20.35 41.49
N THR A 160 -7.72 19.48 42.46
CA THR A 160 -7.27 18.10 42.17
C THR A 160 -8.36 17.25 41.51
N ALA A 161 -9.63 17.41 41.89
CA ALA A 161 -10.73 16.76 41.19
C ALA A 161 -10.93 17.31 39.75
N GLN A 162 -10.64 18.59 39.53
CA GLN A 162 -10.73 19.24 38.21
C GLN A 162 -9.57 18.84 37.29
N SER A 163 -8.34 18.70 37.82
CA SER A 163 -7.18 18.20 37.07
C SER A 163 -7.30 16.70 36.73
N LEU A 164 -7.92 15.90 37.60
CA LEU A 164 -8.26 14.51 37.27
C LEU A 164 -9.31 14.42 36.17
N ARG A 165 -10.33 15.30 36.18
CA ARG A 165 -11.34 15.37 35.09
C ARG A 165 -10.74 15.82 33.77
N SER A 166 -9.80 16.76 33.77
CA SER A 166 -9.11 17.19 32.54
C SER A 166 -8.21 16.08 31.99
N ARG A 167 -7.56 15.27 32.85
CA ARG A 167 -6.79 14.09 32.43
C ARG A 167 -7.66 13.06 31.70
N ASP A 168 -8.83 12.73 32.26
CA ASP A 168 -9.75 11.79 31.61
C ASP A 168 -10.29 12.33 30.27
N LEU A 169 -10.62 13.61 30.20
CA LEU A 169 -11.04 14.27 28.95
C LEU A 169 -9.95 14.20 27.88
N PHE A 170 -8.70 14.45 28.26
CA PHE A 170 -7.55 14.41 27.37
C PHE A 170 -7.26 13.00 26.87
N VAL A 171 -7.28 12.00 27.77
CA VAL A 171 -7.17 10.58 27.39
C VAL A 171 -8.28 10.17 26.44
N ASN A 172 -9.53 10.54 26.74
CA ASN A 172 -10.67 10.19 25.90
C ASN A 172 -10.58 10.87 24.53
N LYS A 173 -10.08 12.12 24.44
CA LYS A 173 -9.81 12.81 23.17
C LYS A 173 -8.69 12.11 22.39
N ALA A 174 -7.60 11.71 23.05
CA ALA A 174 -6.47 10.99 22.45
C ALA A 174 -6.91 9.62 21.92
N GLN A 175 -7.64 8.87 22.73
CA GLN A 175 -8.23 7.58 22.38
C GLN A 175 -9.16 7.71 21.17
N LYS A 176 -10.01 8.75 21.13
CA LYS A 176 -10.88 9.03 19.98
C LYS A 176 -10.06 9.30 18.71
N ILE A 177 -8.98 10.06 18.80
CA ILE A 177 -8.07 10.35 17.67
C ILE A 177 -7.32 9.09 17.22
N MET A 178 -6.78 8.30 18.15
CA MET A 178 -6.10 7.04 17.83
C MET A 178 -7.04 6.04 17.16
N LYS A 179 -8.31 5.93 17.63
CA LYS A 179 -9.33 5.06 17.00
C LYS A 179 -9.68 5.45 15.57
N ARG A 180 -9.47 6.71 15.19
CA ARG A 180 -9.67 7.21 13.81
C ARG A 180 -8.45 6.96 12.91
N ARG A 181 -7.27 6.79 13.50
CA ARG A 181 -6.02 6.48 12.79
C ARG A 181 -5.97 4.97 12.55
N LEU A 182 -6.32 4.57 11.35
CA LEU A 182 -6.25 3.17 10.96
C LEU A 182 -5.00 2.94 10.11
N ARG A 183 -4.38 1.78 10.28
CA ARG A 183 -3.27 1.38 9.40
C ARG A 183 -3.73 1.40 7.96
N TYR A 184 -2.88 1.90 7.08
CA TYR A 184 -3.16 1.91 5.65
C TYR A 184 -3.27 0.46 5.14
N ASN A 185 -4.50 -0.05 5.05
CA ASN A 185 -4.77 -1.43 4.70
C ASN A 185 -5.25 -1.47 3.25
N TRP A 186 -4.30 -1.67 2.35
CA TRP A 186 -4.56 -1.74 0.92
C TRP A 186 -4.46 -3.18 0.46
N LYS A 187 -5.30 -3.53 -0.51
CA LYS A 187 -5.29 -4.85 -1.12
C LYS A 187 -4.55 -4.75 -2.44
N ILE A 188 -3.73 -5.77 -2.76
CA ILE A 188 -3.10 -5.91 -4.08
C ILE A 188 -4.14 -5.86 -5.20
N SER A 189 -5.38 -6.33 -4.95
CA SER A 189 -6.49 -6.23 -5.89
C SER A 189 -6.80 -4.79 -6.31
N ASP A 190 -6.64 -3.81 -5.42
CA ASP A 190 -6.90 -2.40 -5.71
C ASP A 190 -5.83 -1.82 -6.64
N PHE A 191 -4.58 -2.30 -6.50
CA PHE A 191 -3.48 -1.97 -7.41
C PHE A 191 -3.73 -2.55 -8.80
N VAL A 192 -4.00 -3.85 -8.87
CA VAL A 192 -4.27 -4.58 -10.11
C VAL A 192 -5.44 -3.90 -10.84
N TYR A 193 -6.51 -3.58 -10.11
CA TYR A 193 -7.64 -2.84 -10.68
C TYR A 193 -7.21 -1.51 -11.30
N ASN A 194 -6.47 -0.66 -10.57
CA ASN A 194 -6.01 0.63 -11.08
C ASN A 194 -5.04 0.51 -12.26
N PHE A 195 -4.17 -0.51 -12.27
CA PHE A 195 -3.18 -0.72 -13.32
C PHE A 195 -3.83 -1.21 -14.63
N PHE A 196 -4.77 -2.15 -14.54
CA PHE A 196 -5.49 -2.66 -15.70
C PHE A 196 -6.70 -1.79 -16.08
N HIS A 197 -7.07 -0.81 -15.26
CA HIS A 197 -8.19 0.10 -15.54
C HIS A 197 -8.08 0.77 -16.92
N PRO A 198 -6.94 1.38 -17.32
CA PRO A 198 -6.83 2.03 -18.64
C PRO A 198 -7.05 1.04 -19.80
N LEU A 199 -6.48 -0.17 -19.69
CA LEU A 199 -6.67 -1.26 -20.65
C LEU A 199 -8.14 -1.72 -20.70
N SER A 200 -8.78 -1.87 -19.54
CA SER A 200 -10.18 -2.27 -19.47
C SER A 200 -11.14 -1.18 -19.96
N THR A 201 -10.77 0.10 -19.83
CA THR A 201 -11.59 1.24 -20.30
C THR A 201 -11.63 1.27 -21.84
N LEU A 202 -10.55 0.86 -22.50
CA LEU A 202 -10.51 0.67 -23.95
C LEU A 202 -11.41 -0.48 -24.42
N LEU A 203 -11.57 -1.52 -23.59
CA LEU A 203 -12.36 -2.72 -23.92
C LEU A 203 -13.85 -2.61 -23.52
N CYS A 204 -14.22 -1.78 -22.55
CA CYS A 204 -15.61 -1.61 -22.14
C CYS A 204 -15.88 -0.23 -21.50
N PHE A 205 -16.63 0.63 -22.20
CA PHE A 205 -16.95 1.99 -21.77
C PHE A 205 -18.02 2.09 -20.65
N CYS A 206 -18.79 1.01 -20.38
CA CYS A 206 -20.03 1.11 -19.59
C CYS A 206 -19.97 0.53 -18.17
N CYS A 207 -19.11 -0.45 -17.85
CA CYS A 207 -19.33 -1.31 -16.67
C CYS A 207 -18.67 -0.86 -15.34
N MET A 208 -17.80 0.16 -15.30
CA MET A 208 -16.90 0.37 -14.15
C MET A 208 -17.07 1.72 -13.40
N ARG A 209 -18.18 2.44 -13.62
CA ARG A 209 -18.32 3.84 -13.20
C ARG A 209 -18.40 4.06 -11.67
N LYS A 210 -19.01 3.16 -10.90
CA LYS A 210 -19.22 3.35 -9.44
C LYS A 210 -17.97 3.14 -8.57
N ASN A 211 -17.06 2.23 -8.93
CA ASN A 211 -15.86 1.97 -8.13
C ASN A 211 -14.69 2.93 -8.42
N ARG A 212 -14.79 3.71 -9.51
CA ARG A 212 -13.73 4.62 -9.96
C ARG A 212 -13.38 5.70 -8.93
N LEU A 213 -14.39 6.28 -8.25
CA LEU A 213 -14.17 7.39 -7.32
C LEU A 213 -13.31 6.96 -6.12
N ASN A 214 -13.59 5.78 -5.57
CA ASN A 214 -12.86 5.24 -4.43
C ASN A 214 -11.42 4.84 -4.82
N ALA A 215 -11.27 4.26 -6.01
CA ALA A 215 -9.96 3.88 -6.53
C ALA A 215 -9.07 5.11 -6.80
N GLN A 216 -9.63 6.19 -7.34
CA GLN A 216 -8.94 7.46 -7.53
C GLN A 216 -8.53 8.13 -6.22
N LYS A 217 -9.43 8.18 -5.22
CA LYS A 217 -9.10 8.70 -3.88
C LYS A 217 -7.92 7.94 -3.26
N ARG A 218 -7.94 6.61 -3.37
CA ARG A 218 -6.85 5.75 -2.89
C ARG A 218 -5.54 5.98 -3.64
N MET A 219 -5.60 6.16 -4.96
CA MET A 219 -4.42 6.46 -5.77
C MET A 219 -3.82 7.83 -5.42
N LYS A 220 -4.66 8.83 -5.14
CA LYS A 220 -4.21 10.16 -4.67
C LYS A 220 -3.54 10.09 -3.30
N LEU A 221 -4.04 9.25 -2.39
CA LEU A 221 -3.37 8.97 -1.11
C LEU A 221 -2.02 8.28 -1.32
N TYR A 222 -1.96 7.32 -2.25
CA TYR A 222 -0.71 6.65 -2.59
C TYR A 222 0.33 7.62 -3.15
N SER A 223 -0.04 8.47 -4.11
CA SER A 223 0.91 9.43 -4.71
C SER A 223 1.44 10.42 -3.68
N ARG A 224 0.59 10.88 -2.75
CA ARG A 224 1.02 11.73 -1.63
C ARG A 224 1.94 11.01 -0.66
N GLY A 225 1.63 9.75 -0.35
CA GLY A 225 2.50 8.90 0.46
C GLY A 225 3.86 8.69 -0.20
N GLU A 226 3.89 8.46 -1.51
CA GLU A 226 5.10 8.31 -2.31
C GLU A 226 5.94 9.59 -2.30
N THR A 227 5.33 10.76 -2.54
CA THR A 227 6.06 12.04 -2.49
C THR A 227 6.57 12.36 -1.09
N LYS A 228 5.76 12.11 -0.04
CA LYS A 228 6.18 12.32 1.35
C LYS A 228 7.34 11.39 1.70
N PHE A 229 7.24 10.11 1.33
CA PHE A 229 8.31 9.14 1.51
C PHE A 229 9.57 9.58 0.78
N ILE A 230 9.52 9.94 -0.50
CA ILE A 230 10.71 10.37 -1.26
C ILE A 230 11.35 11.61 -0.64
N ASN A 231 10.56 12.58 -0.19
CA ASN A 231 11.06 13.81 0.42
C ASN A 231 11.67 13.58 1.81
N GLU A 232 11.14 12.62 2.58
CA GLU A 232 11.63 12.29 3.93
C GLU A 232 12.74 11.24 3.92
N PHE A 233 12.82 10.41 2.88
CA PHE A 233 13.71 9.26 2.81
C PHE A 233 15.11 9.67 2.35
N ASP A 234 15.88 10.22 3.28
CA ASP A 234 17.34 10.20 3.20
C ASP A 234 17.83 8.87 3.79
N ALA A 235 18.16 7.91 2.92
CA ALA A 235 18.60 6.58 3.33
C ALA A 235 19.84 6.59 4.25
N VAL A 236 20.75 7.56 4.04
CA VAL A 236 22.00 7.67 4.80
C VAL A 236 21.72 8.26 6.17
N GLN A 237 20.92 9.33 6.22
CA GLN A 237 20.49 9.92 7.49
C GLN A 237 19.56 8.99 8.26
N TYR A 238 18.71 8.22 7.58
CA TYR A 238 17.84 7.22 8.19
C TYR A 238 18.65 6.09 8.83
N ALA A 239 19.64 5.52 8.13
CA ALA A 239 20.48 4.45 8.69
C ALA A 239 21.28 4.92 9.93
N LYS A 240 21.79 6.16 9.89
CA LYS A 240 22.49 6.78 11.03
C LYS A 240 21.53 7.03 12.20
N SER A 241 20.38 7.63 11.91
CA SER A 241 19.33 7.93 12.89
C SER A 241 18.75 6.66 13.51
N MET A 242 18.55 5.58 12.75
CA MET A 242 18.00 4.34 13.26
C MET A 242 18.97 3.63 14.21
N ARG A 243 20.28 3.69 13.92
CA ARG A 243 21.30 3.14 14.83
C ARG A 243 21.37 3.94 16.13
N SER A 244 21.38 5.27 16.06
CA SER A 244 21.39 6.11 17.25
C SER A 244 20.09 5.97 18.04
N LEU A 245 18.94 6.01 17.37
CA LEU A 245 17.62 5.93 17.96
C LEU A 245 17.30 4.55 18.53
N ASN A 246 17.69 3.44 17.89
CA ASN A 246 17.56 2.12 18.52
C ASN A 246 18.42 2.02 19.77
N THR A 247 19.66 2.52 19.75
CA THR A 247 20.53 2.51 20.93
C THR A 247 19.94 3.34 22.08
N LEU A 248 19.34 4.49 21.73
CA LEU A 248 18.76 5.44 22.69
C LEU A 248 17.41 4.96 23.21
N ILE A 249 16.52 4.44 22.36
CA ILE A 249 15.23 3.86 22.76
C ILE A 249 15.41 2.60 23.59
N SER A 250 16.37 1.74 23.24
CA SER A 250 16.67 0.53 24.02
C SER A 250 17.18 0.84 25.42
N SER A 251 17.86 1.98 25.61
CA SER A 251 18.41 2.35 26.92
C SER A 251 17.52 3.29 27.73
N LEU A 252 16.65 4.10 27.10
CA LEU A 252 15.94 5.20 27.78
C LEU A 252 14.42 5.08 27.81
N MET A 253 13.80 4.22 26.98
CA MET A 253 12.34 4.18 26.87
C MET A 253 11.75 2.83 27.24
N ASP A 254 10.67 2.88 28.01
CA ASP A 254 9.86 1.71 28.36
C ASP A 254 8.98 1.28 27.18
N ASP A 255 8.56 0.02 27.17
CA ASP A 255 7.78 -0.56 26.07
C ASP A 255 6.45 0.18 25.82
N LYS A 256 5.90 0.83 26.86
CA LYS A 256 4.68 1.65 26.75
C LYS A 256 4.93 2.95 25.99
N GLU A 257 6.04 3.63 26.25
CA GLU A 257 6.42 4.85 25.53
C GLU A 257 6.74 4.54 24.05
N ARG A 258 7.40 3.40 23.80
CA ARG A 258 7.66 2.90 22.43
C ARG A 258 6.38 2.65 21.65
N PHE A 259 5.32 2.19 22.33
CA PHE A 259 4.02 2.00 21.72
C PHE A 259 3.40 3.34 21.30
N MET A 260 3.47 4.37 22.16
CA MET A 260 2.90 5.70 21.91
C MET A 260 3.53 6.45 20.72
N ILE A 261 4.86 6.33 20.53
CA ILE A 261 5.58 6.96 19.40
C ILE A 261 4.99 6.55 18.04
N ARG A 262 4.54 5.30 17.90
CA ARG A 262 3.95 4.80 16.64
C ARG A 262 2.67 5.52 16.23
N TYR A 263 2.00 6.17 17.18
CA TYR A 263 0.74 6.87 16.97
C TYR A 263 0.89 8.39 16.85
N GLN A 264 2.09 8.95 16.87
CA GLN A 264 2.30 10.39 16.69
C GLN A 264 1.84 10.88 15.31
N LYS A 265 1.40 12.14 15.24
CA LYS A 265 0.84 12.73 14.01
C LYS A 265 1.84 12.83 12.86
N SER A 266 3.13 13.01 13.14
CA SER A 266 4.20 12.97 12.13
C SER A 266 4.15 11.69 11.29
N ASN A 267 3.75 10.57 11.91
CA ASN A 267 3.62 9.25 11.31
C ASN A 267 2.23 9.00 10.67
N CYS A 268 1.38 10.03 10.56
CA CYS A 268 0.07 9.95 9.92
C CYS A 268 0.04 10.67 8.57
N ILE A 269 -0.73 10.13 7.63
CA ILE A 269 -1.10 10.73 6.35
C ILE A 269 -2.57 11.12 6.45
N SER A 270 -2.86 12.42 6.47
CA SER A 270 -4.23 12.94 6.43
C SER A 270 -4.68 13.17 4.98
N SER A 271 -5.97 12.92 4.70
CA SER A 271 -6.57 13.15 3.38
C SER A 271 -7.00 14.60 3.17
N SER A 272 -7.15 15.37 4.26
CA SER A 272 -7.57 16.76 4.26
C SER A 272 -6.39 17.70 4.00
N ASN A 273 -6.18 18.13 2.76
CA ASN A 273 -5.38 19.33 2.50
C ASN A 273 -6.26 20.55 2.74
N LYS A 274 -5.88 21.40 3.69
CA LYS A 274 -6.21 22.83 3.70
C LYS A 274 -5.12 23.58 2.91
N GLU A 275 -4.88 23.16 1.67
CA GLU A 275 -4.18 24.01 0.71
C GLU A 275 -5.26 24.66 -0.14
N GLU A 276 -5.18 25.98 -0.21
CA GLU A 276 -6.17 26.91 -0.73
C GLU A 276 -6.33 26.77 -2.25
N ASP A 277 -6.94 25.68 -2.72
CA ASP A 277 -7.47 25.61 -4.08
C ASP A 277 -8.96 25.98 -4.10
N PRO A 278 -9.39 26.90 -4.98
CA PRO A 278 -10.75 27.43 -4.94
C PRO A 278 -11.75 26.45 -5.56
N LYS A 279 -12.77 26.13 -4.76
CA LYS A 279 -14.15 25.78 -5.15
C LYS A 279 -14.30 24.62 -6.14
N ASP A 280 -14.48 23.42 -5.60
CA ASP A 280 -15.44 22.48 -6.19
C ASP A 280 -16.15 21.68 -5.08
N ASP A 281 -17.37 22.11 -4.77
CA ASP A 281 -18.24 21.52 -3.75
C ASP A 281 -18.86 20.22 -4.28
N THR A 282 -18.14 19.11 -4.14
CA THR A 282 -18.76 17.78 -4.14
C THR A 282 -18.38 17.02 -2.88
N SER A 283 -19.22 17.20 -1.86
CA SER A 283 -19.24 16.42 -0.62
C SER A 283 -19.43 14.94 -0.92
N ASN A 284 -18.33 14.20 -0.93
CA ASN A 284 -18.35 12.75 -1.06
C ASN A 284 -17.69 12.14 0.17
N ASP A 285 -18.54 11.68 1.09
CA ASP A 285 -18.18 10.81 2.21
C ASP A 285 -17.21 9.72 1.74
N VAL A 286 -16.15 9.52 2.52
CA VAL A 286 -15.22 8.41 2.32
C VAL A 286 -15.99 7.14 2.71
N PRO A 287 -16.26 6.22 1.78
CA PRO A 287 -16.86 4.94 2.17
C PRO A 287 -15.89 4.25 3.13
N SER A 288 -16.43 3.68 4.20
CA SER A 288 -15.66 2.96 5.21
C SER A 288 -14.92 1.78 4.56
N ILE A 289 -13.64 1.98 4.25
CA ILE A 289 -12.79 1.02 3.51
C ILE A 289 -12.40 -0.21 4.36
N PHE A 290 -12.91 -0.32 5.60
CA PHE A 290 -12.39 -1.24 6.60
C PHE A 290 -13.29 -2.47 6.85
N CYS A 291 -12.65 -3.63 6.91
CA CYS A 291 -13.25 -4.89 7.34
C CYS A 291 -13.44 -4.86 8.87
N GLY A 292 -14.68 -5.03 9.35
CA GLY A 292 -15.08 -4.77 10.73
C GLY A 292 -14.31 -5.52 11.83
N SER A 293 -13.84 -6.74 11.54
CA SER A 293 -13.14 -7.60 12.51
C SER A 293 -11.78 -7.04 12.97
N LYS A 294 -10.99 -6.46 12.06
CA LYS A 294 -9.68 -5.88 12.41
C LYS A 294 -9.81 -4.57 13.19
N LYS A 295 -10.89 -3.82 12.96
CA LYS A 295 -11.17 -2.56 13.69
C LYS A 295 -11.53 -2.83 15.15
N GLN A 296 -12.29 -3.90 15.43
CA GLN A 296 -12.62 -4.32 16.79
C GLN A 296 -11.37 -4.77 17.56
N PHE A 297 -10.54 -5.63 16.98
CA PHE A 297 -9.31 -6.07 17.64
C PHE A 297 -8.36 -4.91 17.93
N HIS A 298 -8.17 -4.00 16.96
CA HIS A 298 -7.31 -2.84 17.18
C HIS A 298 -7.85 -1.90 18.26
N SER A 299 -9.17 -1.67 18.28
CA SER A 299 -9.81 -0.89 19.34
C SER A 299 -9.58 -1.52 20.71
N GLN A 300 -9.74 -2.85 20.84
CA GLN A 300 -9.54 -3.54 22.12
C GLN A 300 -8.10 -3.43 22.62
N VAL A 301 -7.10 -3.55 21.73
CA VAL A 301 -5.69 -3.37 22.09
C VAL A 301 -5.42 -1.95 22.57
N ILE A 302 -5.94 -0.93 21.87
CA ILE A 302 -5.81 0.46 22.29
C ILE A 302 -6.54 0.70 23.61
N ASP A 303 -7.73 0.13 23.80
CA ASP A 303 -8.53 0.31 25.02
C ASP A 303 -7.83 -0.32 26.23
N ASN A 304 -7.31 -1.54 26.08
CA ASN A 304 -6.53 -2.20 27.13
C ASN A 304 -5.26 -1.41 27.46
N PHE A 305 -4.53 -0.97 26.44
CA PHE A 305 -3.32 -0.17 26.61
C PHE A 305 -3.62 1.16 27.34
N MET A 306 -4.63 1.91 26.90
CA MET A 306 -4.98 3.20 27.53
C MET A 306 -5.54 3.00 28.95
N ASN A 307 -6.26 1.92 29.21
CA ASN A 307 -6.75 1.59 30.56
C ASN A 307 -5.60 1.23 31.51
N GLU A 308 -4.56 0.57 31.00
CA GLU A 308 -3.33 0.33 31.75
C GLU A 308 -2.57 1.64 31.98
N TYR A 309 -2.46 2.48 30.95
CA TYR A 309 -1.81 3.79 31.00
C TYR A 309 -2.51 4.79 31.95
N LYS A 310 -3.81 4.61 32.22
CA LYS A 310 -4.56 5.44 33.18
C LYS A 310 -4.19 5.15 34.64
N LYS A 311 -3.66 3.97 34.95
CA LYS A 311 -3.42 3.53 36.34
C LYS A 311 -2.10 4.05 36.92
N GLU A 312 -1.19 4.54 36.09
CA GLU A 312 0.11 5.05 36.51
C GLU A 312 0.13 6.58 36.65
N GLU A 313 1.00 7.08 37.53
CA GLU A 313 1.32 8.50 37.59
C GLU A 313 2.14 8.88 36.36
N TRP A 314 1.69 9.90 35.64
CA TRP A 314 2.33 10.29 34.39
C TRP A 314 3.58 11.11 34.67
N THR A 315 4.66 10.71 34.02
CA THR A 315 5.90 11.49 33.96
C THR A 315 5.76 12.62 32.94
N ASP A 316 6.62 13.64 33.02
CA ASP A 316 6.63 14.74 32.03
C ASP A 316 6.82 14.21 30.59
N LYS A 317 7.57 13.12 30.43
CA LYS A 317 7.77 12.45 29.14
C LYS A 317 6.44 11.94 28.54
N ASP A 318 5.59 11.33 29.36
CA ASP A 318 4.29 10.80 28.95
C ASP A 318 3.37 11.90 28.41
N TYR A 319 3.34 13.05 29.08
CA TYR A 319 2.56 14.21 28.63
C TYR A 319 3.03 14.71 27.27
N ARG A 320 4.34 14.84 27.06
CA ARG A 320 4.91 15.25 25.76
C ARG A 320 4.57 14.25 24.66
N LEU A 321 4.66 12.95 24.94
CA LEU A 321 4.31 11.89 23.99
C LEU A 321 2.82 11.93 23.62
N LEU A 322 1.92 12.06 24.61
CA LEU A 322 0.49 12.18 24.36
C LEU A 322 0.16 13.45 23.55
N ASN A 323 0.85 14.55 23.82
CA ASN A 323 0.64 15.81 23.11
C ASN A 323 1.05 15.69 21.61
N GLY A 324 2.11 14.93 21.33
CA GLY A 324 2.50 14.56 19.96
C GLY A 324 1.46 13.72 19.21
N VAL A 325 0.58 13.01 19.92
CA VAL A 325 -0.56 12.30 19.32
C VAL A 325 -1.71 13.27 19.01
N LEU A 326 -1.94 14.24 19.91
CA LEU A 326 -3.12 15.10 19.96
C LEU A 326 -3.09 16.37 19.11
N THR A 327 -1.91 16.85 18.72
CA THR A 327 -1.71 18.14 18.04
C THR A 327 -2.31 18.20 16.62
N ASN A 328 -3.64 18.32 16.54
CA ASN A 328 -4.38 18.88 15.40
C ASN A 328 -4.82 20.33 15.64
N GLU A 329 -4.71 20.83 16.87
CA GLU A 329 -5.06 22.19 17.24
C GLU A 329 -3.93 22.76 18.11
N HIS A 330 -3.57 24.01 17.87
CA HIS A 330 -2.72 24.80 18.75
C HIS A 330 -3.29 24.75 20.18
N LEU A 331 -2.87 23.80 21.01
CA LEU A 331 -2.64 24.16 22.40
C LEU A 331 -1.39 25.03 22.34
N THR A 332 -1.58 26.33 22.49
CA THR A 332 -0.48 27.27 22.67
C THR A 332 0.36 26.77 23.85
N ASN A 333 1.68 26.88 23.75
CA ASN A 333 2.62 26.51 24.83
C ASN A 333 2.19 27.09 26.19
N GLN A 334 1.47 28.21 26.18
CA GLN A 334 0.82 28.86 27.31
C GLN A 334 -0.17 27.98 28.09
N GLN A 335 -1.01 27.18 27.42
CA GLN A 335 -1.91 26.22 28.10
C GLN A 335 -1.16 25.00 28.66
N LEU A 336 0.05 24.75 28.15
CA LEU A 336 0.92 23.68 28.64
C LEU A 336 1.70 24.14 29.88
N GLU A 337 2.21 25.38 29.88
CA GLU A 337 2.80 26.02 31.05
C GLU A 337 1.79 26.12 32.19
N GLU A 338 0.53 26.50 31.93
CA GLU A 338 -0.52 26.49 32.97
C GLU A 338 -0.75 25.11 33.59
N LEU A 339 -0.68 24.02 32.80
CA LEU A 339 -0.83 22.65 33.32
C LEU A 339 0.41 22.12 34.05
N MET A 340 1.59 22.71 33.81
CA MET A 340 2.86 22.32 34.42
C MET A 340 3.17 23.13 35.69
N ASP A 341 2.86 24.43 35.71
CA ASP A 341 3.02 25.33 36.87
C ASP A 341 2.13 24.89 38.05
N ASP A 342 0.93 24.33 37.78
CA ASP A 342 0.05 23.75 38.80
C ASP A 342 0.70 22.58 39.58
N ARG A 343 1.77 21.96 39.03
CA ARG A 343 2.50 20.84 39.63
C ARG A 343 3.67 21.30 40.50
N GLU A 344 4.36 22.37 40.13
CA GLU A 344 5.40 22.97 40.99
C GLU A 344 4.79 23.60 42.24
N ALA A 345 3.60 24.20 42.12
CA ALA A 345 2.86 24.73 43.26
C ALA A 345 2.42 23.66 44.28
N THR A 346 2.25 22.41 43.86
CA THR A 346 1.87 21.30 44.76
C THR A 346 3.07 20.65 45.47
N ASN A 347 4.26 20.63 44.85
CA ASN A 347 5.48 20.13 45.49
C ASN A 347 6.11 21.11 46.50
N ILE A 348 5.90 22.42 46.34
CA ILE A 348 6.42 23.43 47.30
C ILE A 348 5.68 23.37 48.65
N TYR A 349 4.44 22.85 48.68
CA TYR A 349 3.64 22.74 49.90
C TYR A 349 3.82 21.42 50.68
N THR A 350 4.56 20.44 50.15
CA THR A 350 4.85 19.20 50.87
C THR A 350 6.16 19.20 51.65
N ASP A 351 7.07 20.14 51.38
CA ASP A 351 8.39 20.21 52.05
C ASP A 351 8.50 21.26 53.16
N ASN A 352 7.50 22.13 53.35
CA ASN A 352 7.46 23.10 54.43
C ASN A 352 6.17 22.95 55.23
N ASP A 353 6.12 22.00 56.17
CA ASP A 353 5.43 22.11 57.46
C ASP A 353 5.49 20.77 58.22
N LEU A 354 6.66 20.48 58.80
CA LEU A 354 6.79 19.67 60.01
C LEU A 354 7.58 20.51 61.02
N VAL A 355 6.94 21.56 61.52
CA VAL A 355 7.39 22.29 62.71
C VAL A 355 6.99 21.47 63.94
N ASP A 356 7.97 20.78 64.50
CA ASP A 356 7.89 20.07 65.77
C ASP A 356 7.80 21.10 66.92
N ILE A 357 6.60 21.29 67.46
CA ILE A 357 6.37 22.12 68.65
C ILE A 357 6.48 21.21 69.88
N SER A 358 7.71 20.88 70.27
CA SER A 358 8.02 20.57 71.67
C SER A 358 9.51 20.75 71.96
N ASN A 359 9.89 21.94 72.44
CA ASN A 359 10.55 22.14 73.74
C ASN A 359 11.27 23.49 73.84
N VAL A 360 10.83 24.24 74.84
CA VAL A 360 11.49 25.40 75.43
C VAL A 360 12.61 24.91 76.34
N ILE A 361 13.83 25.47 76.20
CA ILE A 361 14.78 25.91 77.25
C ILE A 361 16.08 26.40 76.57
N PRO A 362 16.61 27.60 76.88
CA PRO A 362 17.98 28.03 76.54
C PRO A 362 18.89 28.02 77.81
N PRO A 363 20.16 28.46 77.76
CA PRO A 363 21.20 28.33 76.73
C PRO A 363 22.52 27.78 77.31
N LYS A 364 23.53 27.46 76.48
CA LYS A 364 24.96 27.70 76.80
C LYS A 364 25.90 27.53 75.61
N LEU A 365 26.64 28.62 75.37
CA LEU A 365 28.00 28.74 74.84
C LEU A 365 28.79 27.44 74.58
N ALA A 366 29.41 27.33 73.40
CA ALA A 366 30.87 27.45 73.20
C ALA A 366 31.30 27.05 71.76
N ARG A 367 32.30 27.79 71.24
CA ARG A 367 33.46 27.42 70.38
C ARG A 367 33.25 26.31 69.32
N GLY A 368 33.56 26.51 68.05
CA GLY A 368 34.86 26.94 67.49
C GLY A 368 35.44 25.78 66.64
N GLU A 369 36.31 26.10 65.68
CA GLU A 369 37.02 25.19 64.73
C GLU A 369 36.23 24.89 63.45
N GLU A 370 36.48 25.48 62.26
CA GLU A 370 37.71 25.53 61.43
C GLU A 370 38.44 24.19 61.28
N ALA A 371 38.32 23.54 60.11
CA ALA A 371 39.47 23.07 59.32
C ALA A 371 39.09 22.37 57.99
N LYS A 372 39.68 22.91 56.93
CA LYS A 372 40.46 22.24 55.85
C LYS A 372 39.79 21.27 54.86
N PHE A 373 39.59 21.83 53.66
CA PHE A 373 40.25 21.43 52.41
C PHE A 373 41.26 20.27 52.49
N GLU A 374 41.05 19.24 51.66
CA GLU A 374 42.13 18.66 50.87
C GLU A 374 41.61 18.11 49.52
N ARG A 375 42.20 18.64 48.45
CA ARG A 375 42.17 18.08 47.10
C ARG A 375 43.10 16.87 47.08
N VAL A 376 42.68 15.77 46.45
CA VAL A 376 43.63 14.93 45.72
C VAL A 376 43.07 14.64 44.33
N SER A 377 43.87 15.05 43.37
CA SER A 377 43.77 14.87 41.94
C SER A 377 44.24 13.48 41.49
N SER A 378 43.87 13.17 40.25
CA SER A 378 44.58 12.31 39.28
C SER A 378 44.64 10.81 39.52
N LEU A 379 44.00 10.05 38.62
CA LEU A 379 44.74 9.10 37.79
C LEU A 379 43.95 8.70 36.53
N SER A 380 44.51 9.12 35.40
CA SER A 380 44.25 8.66 34.04
C SER A 380 45.06 7.40 33.75
N GLN A 381 44.46 6.39 33.10
CA GLN A 381 45.13 5.39 32.24
C GLN A 381 44.00 4.68 31.47
N VAL A 382 43.78 4.99 30.19
CA VAL A 382 44.43 4.37 29.00
C VAL A 382 44.25 2.86 28.98
N PHE A 383 43.30 2.39 28.16
CA PHE A 383 43.37 1.08 27.51
C PHE A 383 43.09 1.27 26.02
N HIS A 384 44.10 0.89 25.25
CA HIS A 384 44.08 0.67 23.81
C HIS A 384 43.87 -0.83 23.57
N ASP A 385 43.34 -1.14 22.38
CA ASP A 385 43.40 -2.40 21.64
C ASP A 385 42.36 -3.50 21.94
N SER A 386 41.37 -3.61 21.03
CA SER A 386 41.21 -4.74 20.10
C SER A 386 40.26 -4.36 18.96
#